data_AF-A0A1S2IU24-F1
#
_entry.id   AF-A0A1S2IU24-F1
#
_cell.length_a   1.000
_cell.length_b   1.000
_cell.length_c   1.000
_cell.angle_alpha   90.00
_cell.angle_beta   90.00
_cell.angle_gamma   90.00
#
_symmetry.space_group_name_H-M   'P 1'
#
loop_
_entity.id
_entity.type
_entity.pdbx_description
1 polymer ?
#
loop_
_entity_poly.entity_id
_entity_poly.type
_entity_poly.pdbx_seq_one_letter_code
_entity_poly.pdbx_strand_id
1 'polypeptide(L)'
;MSPDTTSTGTGTGTDADRHTAWEAVLTSLEQATVDGDPAPWHEPTGLGPMPRALAGRASRLLAAQRDRMATLDGDRRQALEHLGALRQVDATRAPQRSVYLDASA
;
A
#
# COMPACT_ATOMS: atom_id res chain seq x y z
N MET A 1 56.53 15.94 21.83
CA MET A 1 56.04 15.16 22.99
C MET A 1 54.53 15.32 22.99
N SER A 2 53.83 14.18 22.88
CA SER A 2 52.40 13.88 22.66
C SER A 2 51.34 14.87 23.15
N PRO A 3 50.07 14.80 22.68
CA PRO A 3 49.45 13.66 21.98
C PRO A 3 48.63 13.94 20.71
N ASP A 4 48.56 12.88 19.90
CA ASP A 4 47.53 12.56 18.91
C ASP A 4 46.11 12.75 19.48
N THR A 5 45.28 13.52 18.78
CA THR A 5 43.83 13.40 18.88
C THR A 5 43.37 12.38 17.85
N THR A 6 43.49 11.09 18.17
CA THR A 6 42.73 10.04 17.51
C THR A 6 41.26 10.30 17.80
N SER A 7 40.55 10.85 16.82
CA SER A 7 39.10 10.98 16.85
C SER A 7 38.50 9.59 16.71
N THR A 8 38.28 8.93 17.84
CA THR A 8 37.68 7.60 17.96
C THR A 8 36.21 7.65 17.55
N GLY A 9 35.85 6.82 16.56
CA GLY A 9 34.54 6.80 15.92
C GLY A 9 33.35 6.52 16.83
N THR A 10 32.25 7.23 16.54
CA THR A 10 30.88 6.99 17.02
C THR A 10 30.24 5.83 16.25
N GLY A 11 30.54 4.59 16.62
CA GLY A 11 30.18 3.39 15.85
C GLY A 11 29.25 2.37 16.51
N THR A 12 28.48 2.72 17.55
CA THR A 12 27.68 1.74 18.33
C THR A 12 26.30 2.26 18.75
N GLY A 13 25.53 2.84 17.83
CA GLY A 13 24.08 2.57 17.87
C GLY A 13 23.92 1.12 17.45
N THR A 14 23.44 0.26 18.35
CA THR A 14 23.75 -1.19 18.38
C THR A 14 23.12 -1.90 17.18
N ASP A 15 23.76 -2.92 16.60
CA ASP A 15 23.16 -3.74 15.53
C ASP A 15 21.76 -4.28 15.91
N ALA A 16 21.57 -4.55 17.21
CA ALA A 16 20.29 -4.85 17.81
C ALA A 16 19.27 -3.71 17.67
N ASP A 17 19.65 -2.46 17.96
CA ASP A 17 18.77 -1.29 17.82
C ASP A 17 18.34 -1.11 16.36
N ARG A 18 19.26 -1.32 15.41
CA ARG A 18 18.96 -1.32 13.98
C ARG A 18 18.01 -2.45 13.61
N HIS A 19 18.21 -3.65 14.15
CA HIS A 19 17.31 -4.77 13.93
C HIS A 19 15.90 -4.45 14.40
N THR A 20 15.76 -3.97 15.64
CA THR A 20 14.48 -3.58 16.24
C THR A 20 13.80 -2.48 15.43
N ALA A 21 14.54 -1.47 14.96
CA ALA A 21 13.97 -0.40 14.15
C ALA A 21 13.44 -0.92 12.79
N TRP A 22 14.21 -1.77 12.10
CA TRP A 22 13.73 -2.42 10.87
C TRP A 22 12.55 -3.35 11.11
N GLU A 23 12.53 -4.06 12.22
CA GLU A 23 11.41 -4.93 12.60
C GLU A 23 10.13 -4.14 12.85
N ALA A 24 10.22 -2.99 13.51
CA ALA A 24 9.08 -2.10 13.74
C ALA A 24 8.49 -1.59 12.42
N VAL A 25 9.34 -1.20 11.47
CA VAL A 25 8.91 -0.80 10.11
C VAL A 25 8.19 -1.95 9.40
N LEU A 26 8.78 -3.14 9.37
CA LEU A 26 8.16 -4.29 8.70
C LEU A 26 6.84 -4.68 9.34
N THR A 27 6.74 -4.61 10.67
CA THR A 27 5.49 -4.87 11.40
C THR A 27 4.41 -3.87 11.03
N SER A 28 4.74 -2.57 10.98
CA SER A 28 3.80 -1.53 10.57
C SER A 28 3.30 -1.73 9.14
N LEU A 29 4.20 -2.10 8.21
CA LEU A 29 3.83 -2.38 6.82
C LEU A 29 2.94 -3.63 6.67
N GLU A 30 3.21 -4.67 7.48
CA GLU A 30 2.39 -5.88 7.50
C GLU A 30 0.99 -5.59 8.02
N GLN A 31 0.87 -4.81 9.09
CA GLN A 31 -0.42 -4.35 9.62
C GLN A 31 -1.21 -3.56 8.56
N ALA A 32 -0.56 -2.59 7.90
CA ALA A 32 -1.19 -1.81 6.83
C ALA A 32 -1.70 -2.68 5.66
N THR A 33 -1.02 -3.81 5.38
CA THR A 33 -1.45 -4.75 4.33
C THR A 33 -2.72 -5.51 4.74
N VAL A 34 -2.90 -5.78 6.03
CA VAL A 34 -4.08 -6.48 6.59
C VAL A 34 -5.28 -5.53 6.71
N ASP A 35 -5.06 -4.32 7.22
CA ASP A 35 -6.13 -3.36 7.51
C ASP A 35 -6.74 -2.76 6.23
N GLY A 36 -5.99 -2.73 5.13
CA GLY A 36 -6.45 -2.20 3.85
C GLY A 36 -6.61 -0.67 3.80
N ASP A 37 -6.30 0.02 4.89
CA ASP A 37 -6.23 1.49 5.01
C ASP A 37 -4.83 1.90 5.46
N PRO A 38 -3.85 1.96 4.53
CA PRO A 38 -2.51 2.36 4.89
C PRO A 38 -2.47 3.86 5.23
N ALA A 39 -2.01 4.18 6.43
CA ALA A 39 -1.56 5.54 6.72
C ALA A 39 -0.53 5.99 5.65
N PRO A 40 -0.43 7.31 5.37
CA PRO A 40 0.53 7.80 4.38
C PRO A 40 1.93 7.22 4.61
N TRP A 41 2.43 6.48 3.64
CA TRP A 41 3.74 5.83 3.74
C TRP A 41 4.85 6.89 3.70
N HIS A 42 5.75 6.81 4.67
CA HIS A 42 6.96 7.61 4.70
C HIS A 42 8.16 6.66 4.65
N GLU A 43 9.11 6.95 3.76
CA GLU A 43 10.32 6.14 3.68
C GLU A 43 11.08 6.20 5.02
N PRO A 44 11.43 5.05 5.61
CA PRO A 44 12.21 5.02 6.83
C PRO A 44 13.65 5.46 6.52
N THR A 45 14.01 6.66 6.97
CA THR A 45 15.35 7.23 6.77
C THR A 45 16.26 6.95 7.96
N GLY A 46 17.58 6.93 7.74
CA GLY A 46 18.57 6.84 8.82
C GLY A 46 18.71 5.47 9.50
N LEU A 47 18.02 4.42 9.05
CA LEU A 47 18.09 3.08 9.64
C LEU A 47 19.36 2.28 9.26
N GLY A 48 20.11 2.74 8.25
CA GLY A 48 21.22 1.98 7.69
C GLY A 48 20.76 0.74 6.92
N PRO A 49 21.68 -0.19 6.58
CA PRO A 49 21.36 -1.36 5.77
C PRO A 49 20.40 -2.31 6.48
N MET A 50 19.50 -2.93 5.73
CA MET A 50 18.58 -3.94 6.25
C MET A 50 19.33 -5.17 6.77
N PRO A 51 19.06 -5.63 8.01
CA PRO A 51 19.62 -6.87 8.54
C PRO A 51 19.25 -8.09 7.69
N ARG A 52 20.24 -8.94 7.39
CA ARG A 52 20.06 -10.11 6.51
C ARG A 52 18.97 -11.08 7.00
N ALA A 53 18.78 -11.19 8.32
CA ALA A 53 17.75 -12.02 8.92
C ALA A 53 16.32 -11.57 8.54
N LEU A 54 16.11 -10.27 8.29
CA LEU A 54 14.81 -9.70 7.95
C LEU A 54 14.53 -9.70 6.43
N ALA A 55 15.54 -9.94 5.58
CA ALA A 55 15.40 -9.90 4.12
C ALA A 55 14.32 -10.87 3.58
N GLY A 56 14.20 -12.05 4.19
CA GLY A 56 13.15 -13.02 3.84
C GLY A 56 11.75 -12.52 4.16
N ARG A 57 11.57 -11.82 5.29
CA ARG A 57 10.30 -11.22 5.71
C ARG A 57 9.92 -10.07 4.78
N ALA A 58 10.87 -9.16 4.50
CA ALA A 58 10.68 -8.05 3.56
C ALA A 58 10.30 -8.53 2.15
N SER A 59 10.95 -9.59 1.65
CA SER A 59 10.63 -10.16 0.34
C SER A 59 9.21 -10.73 0.27
N ARG A 60 8.75 -11.42 1.33
CA ARG A 60 7.38 -11.95 1.39
C ARG A 60 6.34 -10.84 1.48
N LEU A 61 6.60 -9.81 2.29
CA LEU A 61 5.73 -8.63 2.37
C LEU A 61 5.61 -7.94 1.01
N LEU A 62 6.72 -7.74 0.30
CA LEU A 62 6.71 -7.14 -1.03
C LEU A 62 5.92 -7.98 -2.05
N ALA A 63 6.01 -9.31 -1.98
CA ALA A 63 5.19 -10.19 -2.81
C ALA A 63 3.70 -10.02 -2.51
N ALA A 64 3.31 -10.07 -1.22
CA ALA A 64 1.92 -9.88 -0.80
C ALA A 64 1.34 -8.51 -1.22
N GLN A 65 2.14 -7.45 -1.12
CA GLN A 65 1.75 -6.12 -1.58
C GLN A 65 1.52 -6.09 -3.10
N ARG A 66 2.37 -6.74 -3.89
CA ARG A 66 2.21 -6.85 -5.35
C ARG A 66 0.98 -7.64 -5.75
N ASP A 67 0.74 -8.76 -5.08
CA ASP A 67 -0.45 -9.57 -5.31
C ASP A 67 -1.71 -8.75 -5.02
N ARG A 68 -1.72 -7.97 -3.92
CA ARG A 68 -2.84 -7.10 -3.58
C ARG A 68 -3.06 -6.00 -4.62
N MET A 69 -1.98 -5.36 -5.10
CA MET A 69 -2.08 -4.37 -6.18
C MET A 69 -2.66 -4.99 -7.46
N ALA A 70 -2.24 -6.19 -7.83
CA ALA A 70 -2.77 -6.89 -8.99
C ALA A 70 -4.27 -7.22 -8.85
N THR A 71 -4.71 -7.63 -7.65
CA THR A 71 -6.14 -7.84 -7.36
C THR A 71 -6.93 -6.54 -7.51
N LEU A 72 -6.46 -5.44 -6.91
CA LEU A 72 -7.14 -4.15 -6.97
C LEU A 72 -7.24 -3.61 -8.41
N ASP A 73 -6.20 -3.80 -9.22
CA ASP A 73 -6.24 -3.45 -10.64
C ASP A 73 -7.25 -4.30 -11.42
N GLY A 74 -7.36 -5.59 -11.09
CA GLY A 74 -8.39 -6.49 -11.64
C GLY A 74 -9.80 -6.02 -11.29
N ASP A 75 -10.06 -5.76 -10.01
CA ASP A 75 -11.35 -5.28 -9.50
C ASP A 75 -11.74 -3.95 -10.17
N ARG A 76 -10.77 -3.03 -10.32
CA ARG A 76 -10.97 -1.75 -11.01
C ARG A 76 -11.37 -1.95 -12.47
N ARG A 77 -10.71 -2.84 -13.21
CA ARG A 77 -11.05 -3.11 -14.61
C ARG A 77 -12.46 -3.67 -14.74
N GLN A 78 -12.81 -4.65 -13.91
CA GLN A 78 -14.16 -5.23 -13.89
C GLN A 78 -15.23 -4.18 -13.56
N ALA A 79 -14.98 -3.30 -12.59
CA ALA A 79 -15.90 -2.22 -12.26
C ALA A 79 -16.12 -1.26 -13.44
N LEU A 80 -15.06 -0.92 -14.19
CA LEU A 80 -15.16 -0.08 -15.37
C LEU A 80 -15.92 -0.76 -16.53
N GLU A 81 -15.76 -2.06 -16.71
CA GLU A 81 -16.54 -2.85 -17.66
C GLU A 81 -18.02 -2.83 -17.32
N HIS A 82 -18.39 -3.07 -16.06
CA HIS A 82 -19.77 -2.99 -15.59
C HIS A 82 -20.38 -1.60 -15.81
N LEU A 83 -19.65 -0.54 -15.47
CA LEU A 83 -20.08 0.84 -15.72
C LEU A 83 -20.22 1.13 -17.23
N GLY A 84 -19.36 0.52 -18.06
CA GLY A 84 -19.47 0.58 -19.51
C GLY A 84 -20.78 -0.04 -20.02
N ALA A 85 -21.13 -1.22 -19.53
CA ALA A 85 -22.37 -1.91 -19.88
C ALA A 85 -23.61 -1.08 -19.47
N LEU A 86 -23.62 -0.52 -18.25
CA LEU A 86 -24.72 0.34 -17.79
C LEU A 86 -24.90 1.57 -18.70
N ARG A 87 -23.80 2.23 -19.09
CA ARG A 87 -23.87 3.37 -20.02
C ARG A 87 -24.45 2.99 -21.40
N GLN A 88 -24.18 1.78 -21.90
CA GLN A 88 -24.77 1.31 -23.16
C GLN A 88 -26.27 1.03 -23.04
N VAL A 89 -26.72 0.49 -21.90
CA VAL A 89 -28.15 0.32 -21.62
C VAL A 89 -28.86 1.68 -21.56
N ASP A 90 -28.26 2.68 -20.91
CA ASP A 90 -28.83 4.03 -20.87
C ASP A 90 -28.89 4.67 -22.26
N ALA A 91 -27.85 4.48 -23.10
CA ALA A 91 -27.82 5.02 -24.46
C ALA A 91 -28.87 4.40 -25.40
N THR A 92 -29.30 3.16 -25.13
CA THR A 92 -30.30 2.44 -25.93
C THR A 92 -31.73 2.66 -25.45
N ARG A 93 -31.93 3.23 -24.26
CA ARG A 93 -33.23 3.76 -23.85
C ARG A 93 -33.56 5.01 -24.67
N ALA A 94 -34.38 4.86 -25.70
CA ALA A 94 -35.11 5.98 -26.27
C ALA A 94 -35.85 6.71 -25.11
N PRO A 95 -35.96 8.05 -25.12
CA PRO A 95 -36.67 8.77 -24.08
C PRO A 95 -38.15 8.36 -24.11
N GLN A 96 -38.50 7.35 -23.31
CA GLN A 96 -39.87 6.98 -23.05
C GLN A 96 -40.41 8.07 -22.14
N ARG A 97 -40.97 9.10 -22.77
CA ARG A 97 -41.71 10.16 -22.10
C ARG A 97 -42.69 9.47 -21.17
N SER A 98 -42.48 9.57 -19.87
CA SER A 98 -43.36 8.96 -18.88
C SER A 98 -44.74 9.58 -19.06
N VAL A 99 -45.69 8.83 -19.61
CA VAL A 99 -47.07 9.26 -19.74
C VAL A 99 -47.75 8.90 -18.42
N TYR A 100 -48.09 9.91 -17.64
CA TYR A 100 -49.04 9.74 -16.55
C TYR A 100 -50.40 9.47 -17.19
N LEU A 101 -50.85 8.22 -17.10
CA LEU A 101 -52.25 7.87 -17.36
C LEU A 101 -53.03 8.33 -16.13
N ASP A 102 -53.72 9.45 -16.25
CA ASP A 102 -54.70 9.84 -15.24
C ASP A 102 -55.86 8.85 -15.30
N ALA A 103 -55.96 8.00 -14.28
CA ALA A 103 -57.02 7.00 -14.12
C ALA A 103 -58.22 7.57 -13.35
N SER A 104 -58.46 8.87 -13.49
CA SER A 104 -59.69 9.57 -13.13
C SER A 104 -60.18 10.28 -14.38
N ALA A 105 -61.46 10.35 -14.75
CA ALA A 105 -62.72 9.84 -14.25
C ALA A 105 -63.73 10.01 -15.41
#